data_AF-B1PUH2-F1
#
_entry.id   AF-B1PUH2-F1
#
_cell.length_a   1.000
_cell.length_b   1.000
_cell.length_c   1.000
_cell.angle_alpha   90.00
_cell.angle_beta   90.00
_cell.angle_gamma   90.00
#
_symmetry.space_group_name_H-M   'P 1'
#
loop_
_entity.id
_entity.type
_entity.pdbx_description
1 polymer ?
#
loop_
_entity_poly.entity_id
_entity_poly.type
_entity_poly.pdbx_seq_one_letter_code
_entity_poly.pdbx_strand_id
1 'polypeptide(L)'
;WTMGLNQHTRGVWANNLVYNIHLLTGKISEPGNSPFSLTGQPSACGTAREVGTFSHRLPADMVVTNKAHRDIAERIWKLPEGTIPAQPGYHAVLQSRMLKDGKLNAYWVQVNNNIQAGANINEEGLPGYRNPDNFIVVSDAYPTVTALAADLILPTAMWVEKEG
;
A
#
# COMPACT_ATOMS: atom_id res chain seq x y z
N TRP A 1 -3.65 10.70 16.50
CA TRP A 1 -3.78 9.25 16.77
C TRP A 1 -2.88 8.45 15.83
N THR A 2 -2.62 7.17 16.11
CA THR A 2 -1.85 6.23 15.24
C THR A 2 -2.62 4.90 15.06
N MET A 3 -1.98 3.75 15.27
CA MET A 3 -2.51 2.42 14.97
C MET A 3 -3.71 2.03 15.83
N GLY A 4 -3.84 2.57 17.05
CA GLY A 4 -5.00 2.28 17.90
C GLY A 4 -6.35 2.63 17.25
N LEU A 5 -6.38 3.63 16.37
CA LEU A 5 -7.57 3.95 15.57
C LEU A 5 -7.49 3.36 14.15
N ASN A 6 -6.30 3.22 13.58
CA ASN A 6 -6.14 2.84 12.18
C ASN A 6 -6.24 1.31 11.96
N GLN A 7 -5.66 0.50 12.85
CA GLN A 7 -5.73 -0.96 12.82
C GLN A 7 -7.00 -1.45 13.54
N HIS A 8 -8.16 -1.03 13.01
CA HIS A 8 -9.45 -1.30 13.62
C HIS A 8 -10.49 -1.65 12.55
N THR A 9 -11.38 -2.60 12.82
CA THR A 9 -12.44 -3.04 11.88
C THR A 9 -13.47 -1.94 11.56
N ARG A 10 -13.44 -0.84 12.31
CA ARG A 10 -14.18 0.42 12.10
C ARG A 10 -13.25 1.65 12.10
N GLY A 11 -12.00 1.49 11.69
CA GLY A 11 -10.98 2.54 11.80
C GLY A 11 -11.35 3.83 11.06
N VAL A 12 -11.97 3.72 9.87
CA VAL A 12 -12.48 4.87 9.12
C VAL A 12 -13.52 5.66 9.94
N TRP A 13 -14.45 4.96 10.61
CA TRP A 13 -15.45 5.62 11.46
C TRP A 13 -14.82 6.28 12.67
N ALA A 14 -13.85 5.61 13.32
CA ALA A 14 -13.14 6.20 14.45
C ALA A 14 -12.42 7.50 14.06
N ASN A 15 -11.78 7.52 12.89
CA ASN A 15 -11.17 8.73 12.32
C ASN A 15 -12.23 9.83 12.11
N ASN A 16 -13.34 9.51 11.43
CA ASN A 16 -14.43 10.46 11.19
C ASN A 16 -15.01 11.04 12.50
N LEU A 17 -15.20 10.20 13.52
CA LEU A 17 -15.75 10.62 14.82
C LEU A 17 -14.80 11.57 15.55
N VAL A 18 -13.48 11.37 15.46
CA VAL A 18 -12.51 12.33 16.01
C VAL A 18 -12.60 13.68 15.29
N TYR A 19 -12.73 13.67 13.96
CA TYR A 19 -12.93 14.91 13.21
C TYR A 19 -14.24 15.60 13.59
N ASN A 20 -15.35 14.88 13.76
CA ASN A 20 -16.64 15.47 14.15
C ASN A 20 -16.53 16.31 15.42
N ILE A 21 -15.78 15.85 16.43
CA ILE A 21 -15.57 16.60 17.69
C ILE A 21 -14.86 17.94 17.40
N HIS A 22 -13.83 17.93 16.56
CA HIS A 22 -13.07 19.12 16.21
C HIS A 22 -13.89 20.09 15.35
N LEU A 23 -14.66 19.57 14.40
CA LEU A 23 -15.56 20.36 13.55
C LEU A 23 -16.69 21.00 14.36
N LEU A 24 -17.30 20.27 15.30
CA LEU A 24 -18.34 20.81 16.20
C LEU A 24 -17.83 21.92 17.11
N THR A 25 -16.55 21.89 17.47
CA THR A 25 -15.94 22.87 18.37
C THR A 25 -15.14 23.95 17.65
N GLY A 26 -15.08 23.93 16.31
CA GLY A 26 -14.30 24.87 15.51
C GLY A 26 -12.79 24.76 15.68
N LYS A 27 -12.30 23.64 16.23
CA LYS A 27 -10.89 23.42 16.60
C LYS A 27 -10.09 22.79 15.47
N ILE A 28 -9.87 23.54 14.39
CA ILE A 28 -9.22 23.03 13.18
C ILE A 28 -8.44 24.13 12.45
N SER A 29 -7.32 23.74 11.83
CA SER A 29 -6.53 24.62 10.94
C SER A 29 -5.97 25.89 11.57
N GLU A 30 -5.74 25.88 12.88
CA GLU A 30 -5.09 26.95 13.62
C GLU A 30 -3.80 26.44 14.31
N PRO A 31 -2.76 27.28 14.45
CA PRO A 31 -1.54 26.88 15.16
C PRO A 31 -1.82 26.36 16.57
N GLY A 32 -1.44 25.11 16.83
CA GLY A 32 -1.68 24.43 18.11
C GLY A 32 -3.10 23.90 18.31
N ASN A 33 -4.00 24.04 17.33
CA ASN A 33 -5.42 23.72 17.46
C ASN A 33 -5.94 22.97 16.21
N SER A 34 -5.66 21.66 16.14
CA SER A 34 -6.10 20.80 15.03
C SER A 34 -6.09 19.32 15.40
N PRO A 35 -7.00 18.50 14.84
CA PRO A 35 -6.83 17.05 14.86
C PRO A 35 -5.58 16.67 14.06
N PHE A 36 -4.82 15.68 14.55
CA PHE A 36 -3.59 15.24 13.91
C PHE A 36 -3.49 13.70 13.83
N SER A 37 -3.62 13.17 12.61
CA SER A 37 -3.35 11.76 12.30
C SER A 37 -1.85 11.57 12.12
N LEU A 38 -1.23 10.83 13.03
CA LEU A 38 0.20 10.55 13.02
C LEU A 38 0.49 9.40 12.05
N THR A 39 1.56 9.56 11.28
CA THR A 39 2.04 8.55 10.33
C THR A 39 3.24 7.82 10.93
N GLY A 40 3.26 6.49 10.84
CA GLY A 40 4.31 5.66 11.42
C GLY A 40 5.55 5.53 10.55
N GLN A 41 5.39 5.06 9.32
CA GLN A 41 6.51 4.89 8.38
C GLN A 41 7.01 6.24 7.85
N PRO A 42 8.32 6.39 7.60
CA PRO A 42 8.95 7.67 7.30
C PRO A 42 8.38 8.36 6.06
N SER A 43 8.03 7.60 5.01
CA SER A 43 7.46 8.14 3.76
C SER A 43 6.12 7.49 3.39
N ALA A 44 5.32 7.08 4.39
CA ALA A 44 3.95 6.65 4.10
C ALA A 44 3.08 7.81 3.58
N CYS A 45 3.36 9.06 3.97
CA CYS A 45 2.75 10.24 3.35
C CYS A 45 3.31 10.47 1.94
N GLY A 46 4.59 10.87 1.85
CA GLY A 46 5.22 11.33 0.61
C GLY A 46 5.27 10.30 -0.50
N THR A 47 5.52 9.03 -0.19
CA THR A 47 5.57 7.97 -1.21
C THR A 47 4.23 7.28 -1.33
N ALA A 48 3.76 6.58 -0.30
CA ALA A 48 2.60 5.71 -0.49
C ALA A 48 1.31 6.50 -0.82
N ARG A 49 1.00 7.54 -0.04
CA ARG A 49 -0.26 8.30 -0.16
C ARG A 49 -0.25 9.33 -1.27
N GLU A 50 0.82 10.12 -1.36
CA GLU A 50 0.93 11.23 -2.31
C GLU A 50 1.24 10.75 -3.73
N VAL A 51 2.20 9.82 -3.91
CA VAL A 51 2.41 9.17 -5.23
C VAL A 51 1.29 8.16 -5.54
N GLY A 52 0.64 7.61 -4.52
CA GLY A 52 -0.54 6.77 -4.70
C GLY A 52 -0.19 5.32 -5.05
N THR A 53 0.74 4.70 -4.33
CA THR A 53 1.13 3.29 -4.52
C THR A 53 0.11 2.31 -3.92
N PHE A 54 -1.17 2.52 -4.25
CA PHE A 54 -2.30 1.70 -3.81
C PHE A 54 -3.06 1.19 -5.04
N SER A 55 -3.74 0.06 -4.87
CA SER A 55 -4.42 -0.63 -5.96
C SER A 55 -5.53 0.17 -6.66
N HIS A 56 -5.99 1.28 -6.07
CA HIS A 56 -7.09 2.12 -6.57
C HIS A 56 -6.64 3.54 -6.94
N ARG A 57 -5.34 3.83 -6.93
CA ARG A 57 -4.79 5.19 -6.90
C ARG A 57 -3.96 5.54 -8.12
N LEU A 58 -3.91 6.84 -8.35
CA LEU A 58 -2.95 7.54 -9.19
C LEU A 58 -2.31 8.67 -8.34
N PRO A 59 -1.22 9.31 -8.81
CA PRO A 59 -0.57 10.40 -8.06
C PRO A 59 -1.50 11.56 -7.72
N ALA A 60 -1.17 12.33 -6.69
CA ALA A 60 -1.83 13.60 -6.33
C ALA A 60 -3.34 13.48 -6.10
N ASP A 61 -3.71 12.58 -5.20
CA ASP A 61 -5.11 12.32 -4.84
C ASP A 61 -6.04 11.76 -5.93
N MET A 62 -5.48 11.46 -7.10
CA MET A 62 -6.21 10.84 -8.19
C MET A 62 -6.53 9.36 -7.91
N VAL A 63 -7.53 8.86 -8.63
CA VAL A 63 -8.06 7.50 -8.49
C VAL A 63 -8.26 6.89 -9.86
N VAL A 64 -7.97 5.59 -9.97
CA VAL A 64 -8.07 4.86 -11.23
C VAL A 64 -9.51 4.77 -11.73
N THR A 65 -10.51 4.95 -10.88
CA THR A 65 -11.93 4.85 -11.26
C THR A 65 -12.45 6.08 -12.01
N ASN A 66 -11.78 7.24 -11.91
CA ASN A 66 -12.19 8.47 -12.58
C ASN A 66 -11.50 8.59 -13.96
N LYS A 67 -12.29 8.70 -15.04
CA LYS A 67 -11.75 8.83 -16.40
C LYS A 67 -10.84 10.04 -16.56
N ALA A 68 -11.25 11.22 -16.08
CA ALA A 68 -10.45 12.44 -16.21
C ALA A 68 -9.08 12.31 -15.53
N HIS A 69 -9.01 11.58 -14.41
CA HIS A 69 -7.75 11.30 -13.73
C HIS A 69 -6.84 10.39 -14.56
N ARG A 70 -7.40 9.33 -15.16
CA ARG A 70 -6.64 8.44 -16.06
C ARG A 70 -6.16 9.20 -17.29
N ASP A 71 -7.01 10.00 -17.93
CA ASP A 71 -6.67 10.80 -19.11
C ASP A 71 -5.49 11.76 -18.83
N ILE A 72 -5.46 12.39 -17.64
CA ILE A 72 -4.34 13.23 -17.21
C ILE A 72 -3.04 12.40 -17.12
N ALA A 73 -3.08 11.26 -16.42
CA ALA A 73 -1.92 10.41 -16.23
C ALA A 73 -1.41 9.81 -17.56
N GLU A 74 -2.30 9.28 -18.39
CA GLU A 74 -1.98 8.73 -19.71
C GLU A 74 -1.32 9.77 -20.61
N ARG A 75 -1.83 11.00 -20.63
CA ARG A 75 -1.22 12.10 -21.38
C ARG A 75 0.19 12.44 -20.89
N ILE A 76 0.40 12.54 -19.57
CA ILE A 76 1.71 12.85 -18.99
C ILE A 76 2.71 11.71 -19.30
N TRP A 77 2.27 10.46 -19.14
CA TRP A 77 3.08 9.26 -19.38
C TRP A 77 3.18 8.87 -20.86
N LYS A 78 2.53 9.62 -21.77
CA LYS A 78 2.50 9.37 -23.21
C LYS A 78 1.99 7.97 -23.57
N LEU A 79 0.95 7.51 -22.87
CA LEU A 79 0.29 6.24 -23.11
C LEU A 79 -0.90 6.40 -24.06
N PRO A 80 -1.27 5.34 -24.81
CA PRO A 80 -2.53 5.31 -25.53
C PRO A 80 -3.73 5.49 -24.58
N GLU A 81 -4.80 6.12 -25.07
CA GLU A 81 -6.04 6.28 -24.29
C GLU A 81 -6.60 4.93 -23.82
N GLY A 82 -6.97 4.84 -22.54
CA GLY A 82 -7.56 3.65 -21.94
C GLY A 82 -6.56 2.56 -21.56
N THR A 83 -5.25 2.86 -21.60
CA THR A 83 -4.18 1.95 -21.16
C THR A 83 -4.25 1.70 -19.65
N ILE A 84 -4.58 2.72 -18.86
CA ILE A 84 -4.70 2.59 -17.41
C ILE A 84 -6.03 1.89 -17.07
N PRO A 85 -6.01 0.76 -16.32
CA PRO A 85 -7.22 0.07 -15.93
C PRO A 85 -8.15 0.94 -15.09
N ALA A 86 -9.44 0.93 -15.37
CA ALA A 86 -10.44 1.63 -14.56
C ALA A 86 -10.78 0.91 -13.26
N GLN A 87 -10.48 -0.40 -13.18
CA GLN A 87 -10.83 -1.25 -12.05
C GLN A 87 -9.71 -1.25 -11.01
N PRO A 88 -10.02 -1.03 -9.72
CA PRO A 88 -9.07 -1.22 -8.64
C PRO A 88 -8.47 -2.62 -8.65
N GLY A 89 -7.15 -2.71 -8.48
CA GLY A 89 -6.45 -3.97 -8.31
C GLY A 89 -6.61 -4.56 -6.91
N TYR A 90 -5.89 -5.66 -6.66
CA TYR A 90 -5.89 -6.34 -5.36
C TYR A 90 -5.19 -5.50 -4.29
N HIS A 91 -5.88 -5.23 -3.18
CA HIS A 91 -5.28 -4.65 -1.97
C HIS A 91 -4.50 -5.72 -1.17
N ALA A 92 -3.65 -5.33 -0.22
CA ALA A 92 -2.70 -6.23 0.46
C ALA A 92 -3.27 -7.60 0.90
N VAL A 93 -4.34 -7.62 1.70
CA VAL A 93 -4.98 -8.89 2.12
C VAL A 93 -5.60 -9.67 0.94
N LEU A 94 -6.18 -8.98 -0.04
CA LEU A 94 -6.71 -9.63 -1.23
C LEU A 94 -5.58 -10.24 -2.08
N GLN A 95 -4.40 -9.63 -2.14
CA GLN A 95 -3.22 -10.22 -2.80
C GLN A 95 -2.85 -11.55 -2.16
N SER A 96 -2.84 -11.64 -0.82
CA SER A 96 -2.59 -12.91 -0.10
C SER A 96 -3.61 -13.99 -0.46
N ARG A 97 -4.90 -13.64 -0.56
CA ARG A 97 -5.95 -14.57 -1.01
C ARG A 97 -5.75 -15.00 -2.46
N MET A 98 -5.48 -14.05 -3.36
CA MET A 98 -5.31 -14.35 -4.78
C MET A 98 -4.04 -15.17 -5.06
N LEU A 99 -2.98 -15.00 -4.25
CA LEU A 99 -1.81 -15.89 -4.26
C LEU A 99 -2.20 -17.31 -3.84
N LYS A 100 -2.88 -17.44 -2.69
CA LYS A 100 -3.37 -18.74 -2.21
C LYS A 100 -4.23 -19.45 -3.25
N ASP A 101 -5.14 -18.71 -3.89
CA ASP A 101 -6.09 -19.24 -4.87
C ASP A 101 -5.49 -19.43 -6.28
N GLY A 102 -4.19 -19.16 -6.47
CA GLY A 102 -3.50 -19.28 -7.77
C GLY A 102 -4.01 -18.32 -8.84
N LYS A 103 -4.59 -17.18 -8.43
CA LYS A 103 -5.10 -16.10 -9.32
C LYS A 103 -4.11 -14.96 -9.51
N LEU A 104 -3.11 -14.85 -8.63
CA LEU A 104 -1.99 -13.93 -8.76
C LEU A 104 -0.71 -14.77 -8.80
N ASN A 105 -0.17 -14.99 -10.00
CA ASN A 105 0.92 -15.95 -10.21
C ASN A 105 2.30 -15.31 -10.35
N ALA A 106 2.39 -13.98 -10.47
CA ALA A 106 3.64 -13.25 -10.46
C ALA A 106 3.54 -12.14 -9.42
N TYR A 107 4.42 -12.17 -8.42
CA TYR A 107 4.35 -11.24 -7.31
C TYR A 107 5.72 -10.75 -6.88
N TRP A 108 5.94 -9.45 -7.03
CA TRP A 108 7.19 -8.80 -6.66
C TRP A 108 6.99 -7.92 -5.43
N VAL A 109 7.64 -8.30 -4.34
CA VAL A 109 7.67 -7.56 -3.09
C VAL A 109 8.91 -6.67 -3.06
N GLN A 110 8.71 -5.38 -2.85
CA GLN A 110 9.80 -4.41 -2.73
C GLN A 110 9.76 -3.74 -1.35
N VAL A 111 10.89 -3.76 -0.63
CA VAL A 111 11.08 -3.03 0.64
C VAL A 111 10.02 -3.39 1.70
N ASN A 112 9.64 -4.67 1.80
CA ASN A 112 8.61 -5.13 2.73
C ASN A 112 8.85 -6.58 3.19
N ASN A 113 8.71 -6.83 4.50
CA ASN A 113 8.81 -8.15 5.11
C ASN A 113 7.41 -8.71 5.48
N ASN A 114 6.54 -8.86 4.47
CA ASN A 114 5.11 -9.12 4.64
C ASN A 114 4.76 -10.51 5.21
N ILE A 115 5.62 -11.52 5.06
CA ILE A 115 5.37 -12.83 5.70
C ILE A 115 5.47 -12.71 7.23
N GLN A 116 6.31 -11.81 7.74
CA GLN A 116 6.42 -11.55 9.17
C GLN A 116 5.43 -10.47 9.67
N ALA A 117 5.16 -9.45 8.85
CA ALA A 117 4.34 -8.30 9.24
C ALA A 117 2.85 -8.44 8.91
N GLY A 118 2.51 -9.27 7.93
CA GLY A 118 1.15 -9.50 7.47
C GLY A 118 0.33 -10.32 8.47
N ALA A 119 -0.99 -10.13 8.45
CA ALA A 119 -1.89 -10.91 9.27
C ALA A 119 -2.05 -12.33 8.70
N ASN A 120 -2.35 -13.28 9.59
CA ASN A 120 -2.80 -14.62 9.22
C ASN A 120 -1.86 -15.37 8.25
N ILE A 121 -0.58 -15.42 8.61
CA ILE A 121 0.49 -16.08 7.85
C ILE A 121 0.12 -17.51 7.42
N ASN A 122 -0.49 -18.29 8.32
CA ASN A 122 -0.73 -19.72 8.10
C ASN A 122 -1.88 -20.01 7.13
N GLU A 123 -2.88 -19.14 7.04
CA GLU A 123 -4.04 -19.41 6.18
C GLU A 123 -3.87 -18.90 4.76
N GLU A 124 -3.27 -17.72 4.56
CA GLU A 124 -3.21 -17.05 3.25
C GLU A 124 -1.77 -16.77 2.81
N GLY A 125 -0.98 -16.12 3.66
CA GLY A 125 0.36 -15.63 3.30
C GLY A 125 1.32 -16.73 2.86
N LEU A 126 1.68 -17.63 3.78
CA LEU A 126 2.67 -18.68 3.50
C LEU A 126 2.19 -19.72 2.46
N PRO A 127 0.93 -20.23 2.51
CA PRO A 127 0.44 -21.12 1.47
C PRO A 127 0.43 -20.46 0.08
N GLY A 128 0.10 -19.17 -0.02
CA GLY A 128 0.12 -18.44 -1.28
C GLY A 128 1.54 -18.21 -1.82
N TYR A 129 2.50 -17.85 -0.95
CA TYR A 129 3.89 -17.66 -1.36
C TYR A 129 4.59 -18.96 -1.75
N ARG A 130 4.15 -20.10 -1.20
CA ARG A 130 4.72 -21.44 -1.49
C ARG A 130 3.88 -22.24 -2.49
N ASN A 131 2.86 -21.63 -3.08
CA ASN A 131 2.07 -22.28 -4.12
C ASN A 131 2.95 -22.44 -5.39
N PRO A 132 3.12 -23.67 -5.93
CA PRO A 132 3.96 -23.93 -7.10
C PRO A 132 3.52 -23.21 -8.37
N ASP A 133 2.27 -22.73 -8.45
CA ASP A 133 1.77 -21.94 -9.58
C ASP A 133 2.22 -20.47 -9.53
N ASN A 134 2.85 -20.05 -8.43
CA ASN A 134 3.25 -18.65 -8.21
C ASN A 134 4.77 -18.49 -8.29
N PHE A 135 5.20 -17.34 -8.79
CA PHE A 135 6.60 -16.92 -8.79
C PHE A 135 6.76 -15.64 -7.96
N ILE A 136 7.50 -15.76 -6.87
CA ILE A 136 7.68 -14.71 -5.87
C ILE A 136 9.09 -14.11 -5.99
N VAL A 137 9.14 -12.80 -6.23
CA VAL A 137 10.38 -12.00 -6.23
C VAL A 137 10.40 -11.13 -4.99
N VAL A 138 11.53 -11.07 -4.29
CA VAL A 138 11.74 -10.16 -3.16
C VAL A 138 12.98 -9.31 -3.36
N SER A 139 12.81 -7.99 -3.34
CA SER A 139 13.89 -7.01 -3.30
C SER A 139 14.10 -6.53 -1.87
N ASP A 140 15.19 -6.96 -1.25
CA ASP A 140 15.53 -6.67 0.14
C ASP A 140 17.06 -6.53 0.31
N ALA A 141 17.47 -5.79 1.34
CA ALA A 141 18.88 -5.64 1.73
C ALA A 141 19.36 -6.81 2.61
N TYR A 142 18.42 -7.50 3.27
CA TYR A 142 18.70 -8.61 4.18
C TYR A 142 17.91 -9.87 3.80
N PRO A 143 18.38 -11.07 4.19
CA PRO A 143 17.63 -12.31 4.04
C PRO A 143 16.48 -12.40 5.07
N THR A 144 15.44 -11.59 4.88
CA THR A 144 14.26 -11.53 5.76
C THR A 144 13.41 -12.79 5.68
N VAL A 145 12.46 -12.96 6.63
CA VAL A 145 11.48 -14.08 6.59
C VAL A 145 10.74 -14.13 5.26
N THR A 146 10.41 -12.96 4.69
CA THR A 146 9.77 -12.88 3.37
C THR A 146 10.72 -13.26 2.24
N ALA A 147 11.98 -12.82 2.29
CA ALA A 147 12.99 -13.21 1.29
C ALA A 147 13.23 -14.73 1.30
N LEU A 148 13.30 -15.35 2.48
CA LEU A 148 13.48 -16.80 2.62
C LEU A 148 12.28 -17.62 2.10
N ALA A 149 11.10 -17.00 1.96
CA ALA A 149 9.92 -17.64 1.38
C ALA A 149 9.81 -17.48 -0.15
N ALA A 150 10.67 -16.65 -0.75
CA ALA A 150 10.63 -16.28 -2.17
C ALA A 150 11.34 -17.29 -3.08
N ASP A 151 11.13 -17.13 -4.39
CA ASP A 151 11.78 -17.94 -5.43
C ASP A 151 12.99 -17.21 -6.05
N LEU A 152 12.95 -15.87 -6.06
CA LEU A 152 14.06 -15.01 -6.48
C LEU A 152 14.27 -13.88 -5.46
N ILE A 153 15.50 -13.75 -4.98
CA ILE A 153 15.92 -12.66 -4.10
C ILE A 153 16.83 -11.71 -4.88
N LEU A 154 16.48 -10.43 -4.90
CA LEU A 154 17.25 -9.36 -5.54
C LEU A 154 17.93 -8.51 -4.47
N PRO A 155 19.27 -8.54 -4.36
CA PRO A 155 19.99 -7.72 -3.39
C PRO A 155 19.79 -6.24 -3.72
N THR A 156 19.34 -5.46 -2.74
CA THR A 156 18.83 -4.09 -2.98
C THR A 156 19.58 -3.06 -2.14
N ALA A 157 20.03 -1.97 -2.78
CA ALA A 157 20.65 -0.84 -2.10
C ALA A 157 19.67 -0.12 -1.16
N MET A 158 20.14 0.26 0.03
CA MET A 158 19.32 0.81 1.11
C MET A 158 19.75 2.20 1.58
N TRP A 159 18.77 2.98 2.02
CA TRP A 159 18.97 4.29 2.68
C TRP A 159 20.00 5.19 1.98
N VAL A 160 21.10 5.54 2.65
CA VAL A 160 22.13 6.48 2.16
C VAL A 160 23.01 5.92 1.03
N GLU A 161 22.83 4.66 0.63
CA GLU A 161 23.48 4.09 -0.55
C GLU A 161 22.91 4.66 -1.86
N LYS A 162 21.82 5.44 -1.79
CA LYS A 162 21.20 6.14 -2.91
C LYS A 162 20.63 7.50 -2.49
N GLU A 163 20.36 8.34 -3.47
CA GLU A 163 19.55 9.55 -3.28
C GLU A 163 18.07 9.19 -3.14
N GLY A 164 17.31 9.98 -2.37
CA GLY A 164 15.90 9.76 -2.08
C GLY A 164 15.15 11.05 -1.82
#